data_AF-A0A937PWL7-F1
#
_entry.id   AF-A0A937PWL7-F1
#
_cell.length_a   1.000
_cell.length_b   1.000
_cell.length_c   1.000
_cell.angle_alpha   90.00
_cell.angle_beta   90.00
_cell.angle_gamma   90.00
#
_symmetry.space_group_name_H-M   'P 1'
#
loop_
_entity.id
_entity.type
_entity.pdbx_description
1 polymer ?
#
loop_
_entity_poly.entity_id
_entity_poly.type
_entity_poly.pdbx_seq_one_letter_code
_entity_poly.pdbx_strand_id
1 'polypeptide(L)' 'MNHVVNSRLVPAPLLVILEGQLEIDFNGKLISFGPGDGIFIPPGEQHEHKGRAITETVKLILVEDA' A
#
# COMPACT_ATOMS: atom_id res chain seq x y z
N MET A 1 7.85 -28.14 -22.84
CA MET A 1 6.65 -27.32 -22.53
C MET A 1 7.12 -26.15 -21.68
N ASN A 2 7.35 -24.99 -22.29
CA ASN A 2 7.79 -23.81 -21.57
C ASN A 2 6.55 -23.06 -21.07
N HIS A 3 6.37 -23.04 -19.75
CA HIS A 3 5.34 -22.23 -19.10
C HIS A 3 5.83 -20.77 -19.15
N VAL A 4 5.39 -20.03 -20.18
CA VAL A 4 5.57 -18.58 -20.21
C VAL A 4 4.62 -18.02 -19.16
N VAL A 5 5.14 -17.71 -17.98
CA VAL A 5 4.43 -16.92 -16.98
C VAL A 5 4.35 -15.50 -17.54
N ASN A 6 3.25 -15.19 -18.22
CA ASN A 6 2.87 -13.82 -18.52
C ASN A 6 2.39 -13.17 -17.23
N SER A 7 3.30 -12.85 -16.31
CA SER A 7 3.00 -11.92 -15.22
C SER A 7 2.98 -10.53 -15.83
N ARG A 8 1.82 -10.10 -16.35
CA ARG A 8 1.54 -8.67 -16.49
C ARG A 8 1.76 -8.07 -15.10
N LEU A 9 2.81 -7.29 -14.94
CA LEU A 9 2.97 -6.41 -13.78
C LEU A 9 1.76 -5.47 -13.83
N VAL A 10 0.75 -5.74 -13.02
CA VAL A 10 -0.28 -4.74 -12.77
C VAL A 10 0.41 -3.71 -11.88
N PRO A 11 0.49 -2.43 -12.29
CA PRO A 11 1.19 -1.41 -11.53
C PRO A 11 0.57 -1.32 -10.14
N ALA A 12 1.41 -1.32 -9.12
CA ALA A 12 0.97 -1.25 -7.73
C ALA A 12 1.11 0.17 -7.20
N PRO A 13 0.14 0.65 -6.40
CA PRO A 13 0.17 1.98 -5.85
C PRO A 13 1.38 2.17 -4.93
N LEU A 14 2.06 3.31 -5.09
CA LEU A 14 3.03 3.81 -4.12
C LEU A 14 2.39 4.93 -3.31
N LEU A 15 2.33 4.77 -1.99
CA LEU A 15 1.89 5.81 -1.07
C LEU A 15 3.09 6.41 -0.35
N VAL A 16 3.09 7.73 -0.12
CA VAL A 16 4.06 8.40 0.75
C VAL A 16 3.32 9.26 1.76
N ILE A 17 3.59 9.05 3.05
CA ILE A 17 2.95 9.82 4.12
C ILE A 17 3.64 11.19 4.25
N LEU A 18 2.85 12.26 4.20
CA LEU A 18 3.33 13.63 4.38
C LEU A 18 3.10 14.11 5.82
N GLU A 19 1.92 13.83 6.38
CA GLU A 19 1.51 14.27 7.72
C GLU A 19 0.58 13.21 8.35
N GLY A 20 0.60 13.11 9.69
CA GLY A 20 -0.25 12.20 10.46
C GLY A 20 0.35 10.80 10.65
N GLN A 21 -0.46 9.87 11.14
CA GLN A 21 -0.11 8.45 11.35
C GLN A 21 -1.16 7.55 10.71
N LEU A 22 -0.72 6.60 9.89
CA LEU A 22 -1.55 5.60 9.23
C LEU A 22 -1.21 4.23 9.79
N GLU A 23 -2.21 3.44 10.13
CA GLU A 23 -2.05 2.01 10.40
C GLU A 23 -2.69 1.22 9.27
N ILE A 24 -2.01 0.19 8.80
CA ILE A 24 -2.55 -0.73 7.79
C ILE A 24 -2.61 -2.13 8.39
N ASP A 25 -3.79 -2.71 8.35
CA ASP A 25 -4.02 -4.13 8.63
C ASP A 25 -3.77 -4.94 7.35
N PHE A 26 -2.74 -5.79 7.38
CA PHE A 26 -2.48 -6.83 6.39
C PHE A 26 -2.87 -8.18 6.98
N ASN A 27 -4.13 -8.59 6.81
CA ASN A 27 -4.65 -9.89 7.24
C ASN A 27 -4.38 -10.22 8.72
N GLY A 28 -4.69 -9.29 9.61
CA GLY A 28 -4.49 -9.37 11.06
C GLY A 28 -3.15 -8.83 11.55
N LYS A 29 -2.23 -8.46 10.64
CA LYS A 29 -0.95 -7.84 10.98
C LYS A 29 -1.04 -6.34 10.80
N LEU A 30 -1.10 -5.61 11.90
CA LEU A 30 -1.07 -4.15 11.93
C LEU A 30 0.36 -3.63 11.78
N ILE A 31 0.55 -2.69 10.86
CA ILE A 31 1.81 -1.96 10.64
C ILE A 31 1.50 -0.47 10.65
N SER A 32 2.24 0.31 11.45
CA SER A 32 2.10 1.76 11.53
C SER A 32 3.12 2.47 10.64
N PHE A 33 2.69 3.58 10.04
CA PHE A 33 3.46 4.42 9.13
C PHE A 33 3.29 5.90 9.51
N GLY A 34 4.40 6.64 9.41
CA GLY A 34 4.47 8.07 9.70
C GLY A 34 5.11 8.87 8.57
N PRO A 35 5.28 10.20 8.76
CA PRO A 35 5.80 11.09 7.73
C PRO A 35 7.15 10.62 7.16
N GLY A 36 7.24 10.55 5.84
CA GLY A 36 8.42 10.06 5.12
C GLY A 36 8.37 8.57 4.77
N ASP A 37 7.47 7.79 5.36
CA ASP A 37 7.33 6.38 5.02
C ASP A 37 6.69 6.20 3.63
N GLY A 38 7.32 5.33 2.84
CA GLY A 38 6.81 4.85 1.56
C GLY A 38 6.17 3.48 1.71
N ILE A 39 5.00 3.30 1.10
CA ILE A 39 4.22 2.06 1.17
C ILE A 39 3.98 1.58 -0.25
N PHE A 40 4.43 0.36 -0.55
CA PHE A 40 4.16 -0.32 -1.81
C PHE A 40 3.30 -1.55 -1.52
N ILE A 41 2.11 -1.60 -2.10
CA ILE A 41 1.18 -2.73 -1.92
C ILE A 41 0.95 -3.38 -3.28
N PRO A 42 1.50 -4.59 -3.53
CA PRO A 42 1.30 -5.28 -4.78
C PRO A 42 -0.20 -5.62 -5.01
N PRO A 43 -0.63 -5.76 -6.26
CA PRO A 43 -2.00 -6.18 -6.59
C PRO A 43 -2.27 -7.64 -6.16
N GLY A 44 -3.53 -7.94 -5.84
CA GLY A 44 -4.03 -9.31 -5.63
C GLY A 44 -4.52 -9.59 -4.20
N GLU A 45 -5.36 -10.62 -4.05
CA GLU A 45 -6.06 -10.95 -2.78
C GLU A 45 -5.10 -11.16 -1.59
N GLN A 46 -3.90 -11.70 -1.84
CA GLN A 46 -2.88 -11.89 -0.79
C GLN A 46 -2.36 -10.58 -0.17
N HIS A 47 -2.62 -9.44 -0.81
CA HIS A 47 -2.22 -8.10 -0.39
C HIS A 47 -3.42 -7.22 -0.04
N GLU A 48 -4.59 -7.82 0.20
CA GLU A 48 -5.72 -7.13 0.80
C GLU A 48 -5.30 -6.43 2.08
N HIS A 49 -5.79 -5.20 2.24
CA HIS A 49 -5.39 -4.35 3.34
C HIS A 49 -6.49 -3.38 3.73
N LYS A 50 -6.47 -2.95 4.99
CA LYS A 50 -7.38 -1.93 5.51
C LYS A 50 -6.59 -0.84 6.22
N GLY A 51 -6.59 0.36 5.62
CA GLY A 51 -5.98 1.55 6.20
C GLY A 51 -6.87 2.22 7.24
N ARG A 52 -6.27 2.72 8.31
CA ARG A 52 -6.91 3.52 9.36
C ARG A 52 -6.01 4.68 9.77
N ALA A 53 -6.55 5.89 9.76
CA ALA A 53 -5.89 7.03 10.39
C ALA A 53 -5.88 6.87 11.92
N ILE A 54 -4.71 7.02 12.53
CA ILE A 54 -4.53 7.01 13.99
C ILE A 54 -4.52 8.44 14.55
N THR A 55 -4.12 9.41 13.74
CA THR A 55 -4.35 10.84 13.98
C THR A 55 -5.70 11.29 13.43
N GLU A 56 -6.16 12.50 13.80
CA GLU A 56 -7.41 13.08 13.27
C GLU A 56 -7.43 13.16 11.74
N THR A 57 -6.27 13.37 11.12
CA THR A 57 -6.10 13.39 9.66
C THR A 57 -4.76 12.80 9.28
N VAL A 58 -4.71 12.16 8.10
CA VAL A 58 -3.48 11.73 7.42
C VAL A 58 -3.45 12.40 6.05
N LYS A 59 -2.33 13.02 5.70
CA LYS A 59 -2.06 13.54 4.37
C LYS A 59 -1.02 12.65 3.70
N LEU A 60 -1.32 12.16 2.51
CA LEU A 60 -0.43 11.30 1.74
C LEU A 60 -0.50 11.63 0.25
N ILE A 61 0.52 11.23 -0.48
CA ILE A 61 0.52 11.19 -1.95
C ILE A 61 0.32 9.73 -2.36
N LEU A 62 -0.60 9.51 -3.29
CA LEU A 62 -0.81 8.24 -3.96
C LEU A 62 -0.32 8.40 -5.40
N VAL A 63 0.61 7.54 -5.81
CA VAL A 63 1.07 7.46 -7.20
C VAL A 63 0.51 6.18 -7.81
N GLU A 64 -0.34 6.34 -8.83
CA GLU A 64 -0.91 5.26 -9.63
C GLU A 64 -0.48 5.43 -11.09
N ASP A 65 -0.46 4.33 -11.84
CA ASP A 65 -0.29 4.37 -13.30
C ASP A 65 -1.61 4.80 -13.97
N ALA A 66 -1.53 5.35 -15.18
CA ALA A 66 -2.64 6.00 -15.88
C ALA A 66 -3.50 5.05 -16.74
#